data_AF-A0A6V8Q642-F1
#
_entry.id   AF-A0A6V8Q642-F1
#
_cell.length_a   1.000
_cell.length_b   1.000
_cell.length_c   1.000
_cell.angle_alpha   90.00
_cell.angle_beta   90.00
_cell.angle_gamma   90.00
#
_symmetry.space_group_name_H-M   'P 1'
#
loop_
_entity.id
_entity.type
_entity.pdbx_description
1 polymer ?
#
loop_
_entity_poly.entity_id
_entity_poly.type
_entity_poly.pdbx_seq_one_letter_code
_entity_poly.pdbx_strand_id
1 'polypeptide(L)'
;MHFQTKKFLTAEDLVWMFKRGLENLKESEEYVNELNVFPVPDGDTGTNLVLTMQAVVDDIDSLDNLDMRTVAAAISQASLMGARGNSGVILSQIFRGICEVIQDKEAIDSQILGQALDRARDISYKAVMKPVEGTMLTVIKDVAGAASIYSNDSVDLVELLVQLVDEAERSVQETINLLPVLKEAGG
;
A
#
# COMPACT_ATOMS: atom_id res chain seq x y z
N MET A 1 -11.17 19.37 -0.46
CA MET A 1 -10.07 20.18 0.11
C MET A 1 -8.87 20.00 -0.83
N HIS A 2 -8.41 21.10 -1.43
CA HIS A 2 -7.41 21.16 -2.51
C HIS A 2 -6.00 20.83 -2.00
N PHE A 3 -5.42 19.70 -2.41
CA PHE A 3 -3.96 19.60 -2.53
C PHE A 3 -3.63 20.05 -3.95
N GLN A 4 -3.26 21.32 -4.14
CA GLN A 4 -2.84 21.81 -5.46
C GLN A 4 -1.35 21.59 -5.71
N THR A 5 -0.53 21.61 -4.66
CA THR A 5 0.90 21.25 -4.67
C THR A 5 1.33 20.86 -3.25
N LYS A 6 2.24 19.89 -3.12
CA LYS A 6 2.90 19.53 -1.86
C LYS A 6 4.30 18.97 -2.15
N LYS A 7 5.33 19.60 -1.59
CA LYS A 7 6.73 19.15 -1.80
C LYS A 7 7.19 18.03 -0.87
N PHE A 8 6.63 17.97 0.34
CA PHE A 8 7.04 17.01 1.37
C PHE A 8 5.82 16.48 2.13
N LEU A 9 5.79 15.19 2.45
CA LEU A 9 4.86 14.60 3.43
C LEU A 9 5.50 14.57 4.81
N THR A 10 4.77 15.04 5.81
CA THR A 10 5.13 14.94 7.23
C THR A 10 4.58 13.64 7.84
N ALA A 11 4.94 13.38 9.10
CA ALA A 11 4.34 12.28 9.86
C ALA A 11 2.81 12.43 10.00
N GLU A 12 2.32 13.66 10.22
CA GLU A 12 0.88 13.95 10.29
C GLU A 12 0.16 13.65 8.97
N ASP A 13 0.81 13.94 7.84
CA ASP A 13 0.25 13.59 6.52
C ASP A 13 0.12 12.07 6.37
N LEU A 14 1.10 11.30 6.82
CA LEU A 14 0.99 9.83 6.81
C LEU A 14 -0.15 9.36 7.70
N VAL A 15 -0.29 9.90 8.91
CA VAL A 15 -1.43 9.58 9.81
C VAL A 15 -2.75 9.84 9.10
N TRP A 16 -2.88 11.02 8.47
CA TRP A 16 -4.08 11.36 7.70
C TRP A 16 -4.30 10.39 6.54
N MET A 17 -3.26 10.07 5.77
CA MET A 17 -3.33 9.13 4.63
C MET A 17 -3.76 7.72 5.07
N PHE A 18 -3.24 7.20 6.19
CA PHE A 18 -3.63 5.88 6.70
C PHE A 18 -5.09 5.86 7.16
N LYS A 19 -5.55 6.90 7.84
CA LYS A 19 -6.97 7.03 8.25
C LYS A 19 -7.90 7.08 7.04
N ARG A 20 -7.59 7.90 6.03
CA ARG A 20 -8.38 7.98 4.79
C ARG A 20 -8.31 6.68 3.98
N GLY A 21 -7.16 6.02 3.96
CA GLY A 21 -6.98 4.71 3.35
C GLY A 21 -7.88 3.64 3.99
N LEU A 22 -7.94 3.60 5.32
CA LEU A 22 -8.85 2.70 6.04
C LEU A 22 -10.32 3.01 5.76
N GLU A 23 -10.73 4.28 5.75
CA GLU A 23 -12.10 4.68 5.41
C GLU A 23 -12.50 4.21 4.01
N ASN A 24 -11.68 4.50 3.00
CA ASN A 24 -11.93 4.06 1.62
C ASN A 24 -11.98 2.52 1.50
N LEU A 25 -11.12 1.82 2.24
CA LEU A 25 -11.06 0.37 2.22
C LEU A 25 -12.30 -0.26 2.88
N LYS A 26 -12.83 0.34 3.95
CA LYS A 26 -14.10 -0.06 4.57
C LYS A 26 -15.27 0.11 3.61
N GLU A 27 -15.32 1.25 2.90
CA GLU A 27 -16.35 1.50 1.89
C GLU A 27 -16.30 0.49 0.72
N SER A 28 -15.13 -0.07 0.45
CA SER A 28 -14.90 -1.04 -0.63
C SER A 28 -14.84 -2.50 -0.13
N GLU A 29 -15.06 -2.75 1.16
CA GLU A 29 -14.80 -4.06 1.79
C GLU A 29 -15.56 -5.20 1.11
N GLU A 30 -16.88 -5.03 0.96
CA GLU A 30 -17.76 -6.03 0.34
C GLU A 30 -17.38 -6.26 -1.12
N TYR A 31 -17.09 -5.20 -1.87
CA TYR A 31 -16.67 -5.30 -3.26
C TYR A 31 -15.36 -6.08 -3.41
N VAL A 32 -14.36 -5.82 -2.56
CA VAL A 32 -13.10 -6.57 -2.57
C VAL A 32 -13.30 -8.03 -2.16
N ASN A 33 -14.21 -8.30 -1.23
CA ASN A 33 -14.60 -9.66 -0.85
C ASN A 33 -15.25 -10.41 -2.03
N GLU A 34 -16.10 -9.74 -2.82
CA GLU A 34 -16.73 -10.32 -4.01
C GLU A 34 -15.72 -10.64 -5.13
N LEU A 35 -14.69 -9.80 -5.29
CA LEU A 35 -13.61 -10.02 -6.27
C LEU A 35 -12.65 -11.15 -5.87
N ASN A 36 -12.69 -11.63 -4.62
CA ASN A 36 -11.81 -12.69 -4.13
C ASN A 36 -12.19 -14.05 -4.74
N VAL A 37 -11.77 -14.28 -5.99
CA VAL A 37 -12.05 -15.50 -6.74
C VAL A 37 -10.79 -16.36 -6.97
N PHE A 38 -9.61 -15.92 -6.52
CA PHE A 38 -8.34 -16.63 -6.66
C PHE A 38 -7.46 -16.55 -5.40
N PRO A 39 -6.77 -17.64 -4.99
CA PRO A 39 -6.90 -19.02 -5.48
C PRO A 39 -8.09 -19.77 -4.88
N VAL A 40 -8.66 -19.25 -3.78
CA VAL A 40 -9.80 -19.83 -3.07
C VAL A 40 -10.80 -18.71 -2.79
N PRO A 41 -12.07 -18.84 -3.22
CA PRO A 41 -13.09 -17.84 -2.97
C PRO A 41 -13.68 -18.00 -1.56
N ASP A 42 -12.89 -17.64 -0.55
CA ASP A 42 -13.34 -17.58 0.85
C ASP A 42 -14.02 -16.23 1.19
N GLY A 43 -13.98 -15.26 0.27
CA GLY A 43 -14.73 -14.02 0.38
C GLY A 43 -14.29 -13.13 1.55
N ASP A 44 -13.04 -13.24 1.99
CA ASP A 44 -12.54 -12.55 3.19
C ASP A 44 -11.40 -11.54 2.91
N THR A 45 -10.97 -11.37 1.65
CA THR A 45 -9.81 -10.54 1.32
C THR A 45 -9.98 -9.09 1.76
N GLY A 46 -11.13 -8.48 1.49
CA GLY A 46 -11.47 -7.13 1.94
C GLY A 46 -11.48 -7.02 3.46
N THR A 47 -12.15 -7.96 4.14
CA THR A 47 -12.20 -8.01 5.61
C THR A 47 -10.80 -8.16 6.22
N ASN A 48 -9.95 -9.01 5.64
CA ASN A 48 -8.57 -9.21 6.07
C ASN A 48 -7.74 -7.92 5.95
N LEU A 49 -7.90 -7.18 4.85
CA LEU A 49 -7.21 -5.91 4.63
C LEU A 49 -7.73 -4.82 5.58
N VAL A 50 -9.05 -4.71 5.78
CA VAL A 50 -9.68 -3.75 6.72
C VAL A 50 -9.18 -4.00 8.14
N LEU A 51 -9.20 -5.24 8.62
CA LEU A 51 -8.73 -5.57 9.98
C LEU A 51 -7.24 -5.28 10.15
N THR A 52 -6.42 -5.51 9.12
CA THR A 52 -4.99 -5.19 9.14
C THR A 52 -4.76 -3.68 9.20
N MET A 53 -5.47 -2.90 8.39
CA MET A 53 -5.40 -1.43 8.39
C MET A 53 -5.96 -0.82 9.68
N GLN A 54 -7.03 -1.40 10.23
CA GLN A 54 -7.62 -0.95 11.50
C GLN A 54 -6.62 -1.08 12.64
N ALA A 55 -5.90 -2.20 12.73
CA ALA A 55 -4.85 -2.39 13.74
C ALA A 55 -3.77 -1.29 13.65
N VAL A 56 -3.39 -0.87 12.44
CA VAL A 56 -2.46 0.24 12.24
C VAL A 56 -3.02 1.56 12.74
N VAL A 57 -4.25 1.90 12.37
CA VAL A 57 -4.87 3.18 12.76
C VAL A 57 -5.10 3.23 14.28
N ASP A 58 -5.49 2.13 14.90
CA ASP A 58 -5.67 2.03 16.36
C ASP A 58 -4.33 2.25 17.10
N ASP A 59 -3.23 1.69 16.58
CA ASP A 59 -1.90 1.87 17.17
C ASP A 59 -1.41 3.31 16.99
N ILE A 60 -1.60 3.91 15.81
CA ILE A 60 -1.32 5.33 15.55
C ILE A 60 -2.11 6.24 16.49
N ASP A 61 -3.38 5.96 16.74
CA ASP A 61 -4.25 6.76 17.62
C ASP A 61 -3.84 6.66 19.10
N SER A 62 -3.01 5.67 19.45
CA SER A 62 -2.45 5.52 20.79
C SER A 62 -1.11 6.25 21.00
N LEU A 63 -0.54 6.87 19.95
CA LEU A 63 0.75 7.55 20.03
C LEU A 63 0.65 8.89 20.76
N ASP A 64 1.55 9.11 21.71
CA ASP A 64 1.69 10.39 22.41
C ASP A 64 2.39 11.48 21.56
N ASN A 65 3.24 11.06 20.60
CA ASN A 65 4.01 11.96 19.74
C ASN A 65 4.00 11.48 18.29
N LEU A 66 3.76 12.42 17.36
CA LEU A 66 3.70 12.17 15.92
C LEU A 66 5.00 12.65 15.24
N ASP A 67 6.05 11.84 15.33
CA ASP A 67 7.24 11.99 14.50
C ASP A 67 7.36 10.83 13.51
N MET A 68 8.20 10.99 12.47
CA MET A 68 8.28 9.99 11.40
C MET A 68 8.72 8.61 11.92
N ARG A 69 9.60 8.58 12.93
CA ARG A 69 10.09 7.32 13.50
C ARG A 69 8.98 6.62 14.28
N THR A 70 8.26 7.34 15.14
CA THR A 70 7.17 6.76 15.94
C THR A 70 6.03 6.29 15.05
N VAL A 71 5.62 7.10 14.07
CA VAL A 71 4.55 6.75 13.12
C VAL A 71 4.96 5.59 12.21
N ALA A 72 6.18 5.58 11.67
CA ALA A 72 6.65 4.46 10.85
C ALA A 72 6.78 3.16 11.66
N ALA A 73 7.22 3.25 12.92
CA ALA A 73 7.27 2.09 13.80
C ALA A 73 5.87 1.52 14.08
N ALA A 74 4.90 2.38 14.41
CA ALA A 74 3.50 2.00 14.62
C ALA A 74 2.92 1.31 13.37
N ILE A 75 3.05 1.94 12.20
CA ILE A 75 2.61 1.37 10.92
C ILE A 75 3.22 -0.02 10.69
N SER A 76 4.55 -0.15 10.83
CA SER A 76 5.23 -1.40 10.53
C SER A 76 4.92 -2.51 11.53
N GLN A 77 4.83 -2.20 12.83
CA GLN A 77 4.63 -3.21 13.87
C GLN A 77 3.16 -3.63 13.95
N ALA A 78 2.24 -2.67 13.95
CA ALA A 78 0.82 -2.94 14.07
C ALA A 78 0.27 -3.65 12.83
N SER A 79 0.73 -3.31 11.62
CA SER A 79 0.31 -4.03 10.41
C SER A 79 0.78 -5.48 10.45
N LEU A 80 1.99 -5.76 10.94
CA LEU A 80 2.51 -7.12 11.05
C LEU A 80 1.78 -7.94 12.11
N MET A 81 1.54 -7.37 13.30
CA MET A 81 0.87 -8.04 14.40
C MET A 81 -0.64 -8.20 14.15
N GLY A 82 -1.24 -7.23 13.47
CA GLY A 82 -2.65 -7.19 13.11
C GLY A 82 -2.99 -7.91 11.80
N ALA A 83 -1.99 -8.37 11.05
CA ALA A 83 -2.16 -9.03 9.76
C ALA A 83 -3.16 -10.20 9.83
N ARG A 84 -4.15 -10.18 8.95
CA ARG A 84 -5.15 -11.25 8.79
C ARG A 84 -5.05 -11.90 7.42
N GLY A 85 -5.08 -13.23 7.39
CA GLY A 85 -4.95 -14.00 6.15
C GLY A 85 -3.67 -13.71 5.36
N ASN A 86 -3.61 -14.20 4.12
CA ASN A 86 -2.46 -13.97 3.25
C ASN A 86 -2.39 -12.51 2.76
N SER A 87 -3.54 -11.90 2.47
CA SER A 87 -3.63 -10.52 1.98
C SER A 87 -3.13 -9.51 3.03
N GLY A 88 -3.52 -9.67 4.30
CA GLY A 88 -3.01 -8.85 5.40
C GLY A 88 -1.51 -9.04 5.64
N VAL A 89 -1.00 -10.28 5.53
CA VAL A 89 0.44 -10.53 5.62
C VAL A 89 1.18 -9.80 4.50
N ILE A 90 0.75 -9.90 3.23
CA ILE A 90 1.40 -9.20 2.12
C ILE A 90 1.34 -7.69 2.32
N LEU A 91 0.19 -7.13 2.70
CA LEU A 91 0.03 -5.70 2.97
C LEU A 91 0.99 -5.23 4.09
N SER A 92 1.14 -6.00 5.17
CA SER A 92 2.09 -5.68 6.24
C SER A 92 3.54 -5.59 5.75
N GLN A 93 3.91 -6.42 4.77
CA GLN A 93 5.26 -6.43 4.21
C GLN A 93 5.49 -5.25 3.25
N ILE A 94 4.45 -4.82 2.53
CA ILE A 94 4.49 -3.57 1.75
C ILE A 94 4.77 -2.40 2.70
N PHE A 95 3.97 -2.26 3.77
CA PHE A 95 4.17 -1.19 4.75
C PHE A 95 5.52 -1.25 5.44
N ARG A 96 5.96 -2.44 5.85
CA ARG A 96 7.30 -2.62 6.41
C ARG A 96 8.38 -2.10 5.47
N GLY A 97 8.32 -2.44 4.17
CA GLY A 97 9.31 -1.97 3.21
C GLY A 97 9.33 -0.45 3.04
N ILE A 98 8.15 0.19 3.04
CA ILE A 98 8.04 1.67 3.05
C ILE A 98 8.69 2.24 4.32
N CYS A 99 8.28 1.73 5.50
CA CYS A 99 8.74 2.17 6.80
C CYS A 99 10.26 2.02 6.99
N GLU A 100 10.87 0.97 6.43
CA GLU A 100 12.32 0.77 6.46
C GLU A 100 13.09 1.96 5.86
N VAL A 101 12.53 2.63 4.84
CA VAL A 101 13.14 3.79 4.18
C VAL A 101 12.83 5.11 4.89
N ILE A 102 11.59 5.28 5.36
CA ILE A 102 11.11 6.59 5.86
C ILE A 102 11.39 6.84 7.35
N GLN A 103 11.59 5.80 8.16
CA GLN A 103 11.67 5.91 9.63
C GLN A 103 12.73 6.88 10.18
N ASP A 104 13.80 7.14 9.41
CA ASP A 104 14.90 8.03 9.79
C ASP A 104 14.85 9.38 9.06
N LYS A 105 13.74 9.68 8.38
CA LYS A 105 13.55 10.92 7.61
C LYS A 105 12.71 11.92 8.41
N GLU A 106 13.00 13.21 8.27
CA GLU A 106 12.16 14.26 8.86
C GLU A 106 10.88 14.48 8.03
N ALA A 107 10.99 14.34 6.71
CA ALA A 107 9.89 14.41 5.77
C ALA A 107 10.19 13.56 4.52
N ILE A 108 9.15 13.25 3.76
CA ILE A 108 9.22 12.41 2.55
C ILE A 108 9.01 13.30 1.34
N ASP A 109 10.00 13.37 0.45
CA ASP A 109 9.87 13.95 -0.88
C ASP A 109 9.59 12.88 -1.95
N SER A 110 9.49 13.33 -3.19
CA SER A 110 9.29 12.50 -4.38
C SER A 110 10.30 11.36 -4.50
N GLN A 111 11.60 11.63 -4.30
CA GLN A 111 12.65 10.61 -4.39
C GLN A 111 12.56 9.60 -3.25
N ILE A 112 12.33 10.07 -2.01
CA ILE A 112 12.17 9.19 -0.85
C ILE A 112 10.96 8.28 -1.04
N LEU A 113 9.84 8.80 -1.55
CA LEU A 113 8.66 7.99 -1.84
C LEU A 113 8.97 6.91 -2.91
N GLY A 114 9.68 7.28 -3.98
CA GLY A 114 10.12 6.31 -5.00
C GLY A 114 10.99 5.20 -4.44
N GLN A 115 11.98 5.54 -3.60
CA GLN A 115 12.83 4.57 -2.90
C GLN A 115 12.03 3.68 -1.94
N ALA A 116 11.06 4.26 -1.23
CA ALA A 116 10.21 3.53 -0.30
C ALA A 116 9.33 2.50 -1.03
N LEU A 117 8.78 2.83 -2.19
CA LEU A 117 7.99 1.92 -3.02
C LEU A 117 8.84 0.80 -3.64
N ASP A 118 10.05 1.10 -4.10
CA ASP A 118 11.00 0.09 -4.58
C ASP A 118 11.35 -0.91 -3.46
N ARG A 119 11.57 -0.40 -2.24
CA ARG A 119 11.79 -1.24 -1.06
C ARG A 119 10.56 -2.06 -0.68
N ALA A 120 9.36 -1.48 -0.77
CA ALA A 120 8.09 -2.17 -0.52
C ALA A 120 7.87 -3.36 -1.45
N ARG A 121 8.16 -3.19 -2.75
CA ARG A 121 8.17 -4.29 -3.73
C ARG A 121 9.13 -5.39 -3.28
N ASP A 122 10.38 -5.03 -3.00
CA ASP A 122 11.41 -6.01 -2.65
C ASP A 122 11.05 -6.84 -1.41
N ILE A 123 10.57 -6.19 -0.35
CA ILE A 123 10.21 -6.85 0.90
C ILE A 123 8.97 -7.74 0.70
N SER A 124 7.94 -7.25 0.04
CA SER A 124 6.70 -8.00 -0.17
C SER A 124 6.89 -9.25 -1.05
N TYR A 125 7.68 -9.17 -2.13
CA TYR A 125 7.99 -10.34 -2.95
C TYR A 125 8.81 -11.38 -2.19
N LYS A 126 9.79 -10.96 -1.38
CA LYS A 126 10.63 -11.88 -0.60
C LYS A 126 9.87 -12.58 0.52
N ALA A 127 8.79 -11.98 1.01
CA ALA A 127 7.97 -12.55 2.07
C ALA A 127 7.07 -13.70 1.61
N VAL A 128 6.83 -13.84 0.30
CA VAL A 128 5.98 -14.87 -0.27
C VAL A 128 6.85 -15.97 -0.91
N MET A 129 6.68 -17.22 -0.47
CA MET A 129 7.49 -18.35 -0.94
C MET A 129 7.39 -18.58 -2.46
N LYS A 130 6.20 -18.34 -3.03
CA LYS A 130 5.93 -18.44 -4.47
C LYS A 130 5.09 -17.23 -4.90
N PRO A 131 5.71 -16.08 -5.21
CA PRO A 131 5.01 -14.89 -5.68
C PRO A 131 4.22 -15.21 -6.95
N VAL A 132 2.99 -14.68 -7.04
CA VAL A 132 2.10 -14.88 -8.19
C VAL A 132 1.77 -13.52 -8.79
N GLU A 133 1.96 -13.41 -10.10
CA GLU A 133 1.56 -12.25 -10.88
C GLU A 133 0.04 -12.22 -11.10
N GLY A 134 -0.54 -11.03 -11.24
CA GLY A 134 -1.98 -10.78 -11.18
C GLY A 134 -2.52 -10.66 -9.76
N THR A 135 -1.67 -10.34 -8.78
CA THR A 135 -2.06 -10.07 -7.39
C THR A 135 -1.63 -8.65 -6.99
N MET A 136 -1.89 -8.24 -5.75
CA MET A 136 -1.36 -6.96 -5.21
C MET A 136 0.18 -6.86 -5.30
N LEU A 137 0.90 -7.98 -5.40
CA LEU A 137 2.34 -7.99 -5.68
C LEU A 137 2.66 -7.40 -7.07
N THR A 138 1.83 -7.67 -8.07
CA THR A 138 1.99 -7.06 -9.40
C THR A 138 1.80 -5.55 -9.33
N VAL A 139 0.74 -5.11 -8.64
CA VAL A 139 0.42 -3.69 -8.49
C VAL A 139 1.56 -2.94 -7.81
N ILE A 140 2.10 -3.43 -6.69
CA ILE A 140 3.23 -2.74 -6.03
C ILE A 140 4.51 -2.76 -6.88
N LYS A 141 4.75 -3.80 -7.69
CA LYS A 141 5.89 -3.85 -8.63
C LYS A 141 5.76 -2.80 -9.71
N ASP A 142 4.57 -2.67 -10.31
CA ASP A 142 4.32 -1.73 -11.41
C ASP A 142 4.36 -0.29 -10.90
N VAL A 143 3.72 -0.01 -9.75
CA VAL A 143 3.78 1.29 -9.07
C VAL A 143 5.22 1.67 -8.69
N ALA A 144 6.01 0.74 -8.16
CA ALA A 144 7.43 0.99 -7.89
C ALA A 144 8.23 1.27 -9.17
N GLY A 145 7.91 0.58 -10.27
CA GLY A 145 8.48 0.83 -11.59
C GLY A 145 8.17 2.25 -12.09
N ALA A 146 6.91 2.67 -12.05
CA ALA A 146 6.51 4.03 -12.39
C ALA A 146 7.17 5.08 -11.49
N ALA A 147 7.21 4.84 -10.17
CA ALA A 147 7.86 5.74 -9.24
C ALA A 147 9.36 5.92 -9.56
N SER A 148 10.06 4.85 -9.98
CA SER A 148 11.46 4.94 -10.38
C SER A 148 11.71 5.81 -11.63
N ILE A 149 10.68 5.96 -12.49
CA ILE A 149 10.75 6.75 -13.72
C ILE A 149 10.39 8.21 -13.43
N TYR A 150 9.34 8.43 -12.64
CA TYR A 150 8.76 9.76 -12.45
C TYR A 150 9.34 10.51 -11.24
N SER A 151 9.82 9.82 -10.21
CA SER A 151 10.37 10.49 -9.03
C SER A 151 11.68 11.20 -9.33
N ASN A 152 11.74 12.48 -8.94
CA ASN A 152 12.94 13.32 -8.95
C ASN A 152 12.70 14.57 -8.10
N ASP A 153 13.78 15.32 -7.83
CA ASP A 153 13.78 16.49 -6.92
C ASP A 153 12.90 17.67 -7.37
N SER A 154 12.47 17.68 -8.63
CA SER A 154 11.67 18.77 -9.20
C SER A 154 10.17 18.47 -9.27
N VAL A 155 9.77 17.21 -9.02
CA VAL A 155 8.37 16.77 -9.11
C VAL A 155 7.64 16.99 -7.79
N ASP A 156 6.44 17.56 -7.89
CA ASP A 156 5.53 17.71 -6.76
C ASP A 156 4.96 16.35 -6.33
N LEU A 157 4.79 16.11 -5.02
CA LEU A 157 4.28 14.83 -4.55
C LEU A 157 2.84 14.59 -4.96
N VAL A 158 2.01 15.63 -5.09
CA VAL A 158 0.63 15.44 -5.54
C VAL A 158 0.63 14.95 -6.98
N GLU A 159 1.46 15.54 -7.85
CA GLU A 159 1.62 15.09 -9.23
C GLU A 159 2.12 13.65 -9.31
N LEU A 160 3.16 13.31 -8.54
CA LEU A 160 3.66 11.94 -8.47
C LEU A 160 2.57 10.98 -7.98
N LEU A 161 1.88 11.29 -6.88
CA LEU A 161 0.82 10.42 -6.33
C LEU A 161 -0.32 10.20 -7.32
N VAL A 162 -0.73 11.21 -8.08
CA VAL A 162 -1.73 11.06 -9.15
C VAL A 162 -1.24 10.06 -10.20
N GLN A 163 0.00 10.21 -10.69
CA GLN A 163 0.58 9.28 -11.67
C GLN A 163 0.68 7.85 -11.13
N LEU A 164 1.01 7.69 -9.84
CA LEU A 164 1.11 6.38 -9.21
C LEU A 164 -0.27 5.72 -8.99
N VAL A 165 -1.31 6.51 -8.73
CA VAL A 165 -2.69 6.01 -8.66
C VAL A 165 -3.16 5.55 -10.04
N ASP A 166 -2.94 6.36 -11.09
CA ASP A 166 -3.26 5.98 -12.47
C ASP A 166 -2.57 4.67 -12.88
N GLU A 167 -1.29 4.52 -12.51
CA GLU A 167 -0.54 3.29 -12.76
C GLU A 167 -1.08 2.10 -11.95
N ALA A 168 -1.47 2.31 -10.70
CA ALA A 168 -2.06 1.26 -9.87
C ALA A 168 -3.39 0.76 -10.46
N GLU A 169 -4.25 1.68 -10.92
CA GLU A 169 -5.51 1.35 -11.59
C GLU A 169 -5.28 0.57 -12.88
N ARG A 170 -4.32 1.02 -13.71
CA ARG A 170 -3.92 0.32 -14.94
C ARG A 170 -3.40 -1.09 -14.62
N SER A 171 -2.55 -1.23 -13.60
CA SER A 171 -2.01 -2.53 -13.19
C SER A 171 -3.12 -3.47 -12.71
N VAL A 172 -4.06 -2.98 -11.89
CA VAL A 172 -5.23 -3.76 -11.44
C VAL A 172 -6.03 -4.28 -12.63
N GLN A 173 -6.31 -3.46 -13.63
CA GLN A 173 -7.03 -3.90 -14.85
C GLN A 173 -6.26 -5.00 -15.60
N GLU A 174 -4.94 -4.89 -15.69
CA GLU A 174 -4.10 -5.89 -16.35
C GLU A 174 -3.98 -7.20 -15.54
N THR A 175 -4.21 -7.19 -14.22
CA THR A 175 -4.10 -8.43 -13.42
C THR A 175 -5.02 -9.54 -13.89
N ILE A 176 -6.20 -9.20 -14.44
CA ILE A 176 -7.16 -10.15 -15.03
C ILE A 176 -6.49 -10.95 -16.17
N ASN A 177 -5.57 -10.32 -16.90
CA ASN A 177 -4.86 -10.95 -18.01
C ASN A 177 -3.68 -11.84 -17.58
N LEU A 178 -3.23 -11.73 -16.33
CA LEU A 178 -2.05 -12.41 -15.81
C LEU A 178 -2.40 -13.72 -15.09
N LEU A 179 -3.63 -13.86 -14.61
CA LEU A 179 -4.13 -15.07 -13.97
C LEU A 179 -4.99 -15.87 -14.95
N PRO A 180 -4.54 -17.05 -15.42
CA PRO A 180 -5.32 -17.89 -16.34
C PRO A 180 -6.71 -18.24 -15.80
N VAL A 181 -6.86 -18.40 -14.48
CA VAL A 181 -8.14 -18.71 -13.84
C VAL A 181 -9.16 -17.56 -13.98
N LEU A 182 -8.70 -16.29 -13.94
CA LEU A 182 -9.60 -15.13 -14.08
C LEU A 182 -10.09 -14.96 -15.52
N LYS A 183 -9.28 -15.36 -16.51
CA LYS A 183 -9.70 -15.37 -17.92
C LYS A 183 -10.86 -16.33 -18.19
N GLU A 184 -10.91 -17.46 -17.48
CA GLU A 184 -11.95 -18.48 -17.63
C GLU A 184 -13.24 -18.12 -16.88
N ALA A 185 -13.15 -17.32 -15.81
CA ALA A 185 -14.29 -16.84 -15.05
C ALA A 185 -15.08 -15.69 -15.72
N GLY A 186 -14.59 -15.17 -16.86
CA GLY A 186 -15.28 -14.17 -17.68
C GLY A 186 -15.26 -12.76 -17.07
N GLY A 187 -14.05 -12.25 -16.78
CA GLY A 187 -13.80 -10.94 -16.17
C GLY A 187 -14.58 -9.76 -16.74
#